data_AF-A0A167WV07-F1
#
_entry.id   AF-A0A167WV07-F1
#
_cell.length_a   1.000
_cell.length_b   1.000
_cell.length_c   1.000
_cell.angle_alpha   90.00
_cell.angle_beta   90.00
_cell.angle_gamma   90.00
#
_symmetry.space_group_name_H-M   'P 1'
#
loop_
_entity.id
_entity.type
_entity.pdbx_description
1 polymer ?
#
loop_
_entity_poly.entity_id
_entity_poly.type
_entity_poly.pdbx_seq_one_letter_code
_entity_poly.pdbx_strand_id
1 'polypeptide(L)'
;MPANFLACVPCIINGEHKLDQKCHKRGNLPCAKCQNQGDCLMIPAEFDREVASLIQLQREFDEALNLYVAEACRSSFDRELEKLKERLRVWFAEEWRRREEEEIRRKEEEARREAEAQKLAEKERQEEELRHKRQRMEALREYLVLKGEIEDATPPERVTIVPVPLQVSVPGVEDLLARLVQSQEALIAAVHRQTDVIASSYGYCANCDIQPDQGDKRKRDDEEDVQGDEKRFRAEDGEADLGSSAMDLSQNTEL
;
A
#
# COMPACT_ATOMS: atom_id res chain seq x y z
N MET A 1 35.41 -12.28 23.22
CA MET A 1 34.97 -13.67 22.96
C MET A 1 35.56 -14.10 21.63
N PRO A 2 36.16 -15.28 21.50
CA PRO A 2 36.67 -15.73 20.21
C PRO A 2 35.50 -15.77 19.21
N ALA A 3 35.67 -15.09 18.08
CA ALA A 3 34.70 -15.07 17.00
C ALA A 3 34.64 -16.49 16.40
N ASN A 4 33.80 -17.34 16.97
CA ASN A 4 33.55 -18.68 16.46
C ASN A 4 32.71 -18.51 15.19
N PHE A 5 33.40 -18.51 14.05
CA PHE A 5 32.82 -18.41 12.72
C PHE A 5 31.94 -19.62 12.45
N LEU A 6 30.63 -19.47 12.65
CA LEU A 6 29.66 -20.45 12.17
C LEU A 6 28.69 -19.88 11.16
N ALA A 7 28.14 -20.83 10.40
CA ALA A 7 27.08 -20.60 9.44
C ALA A 7 25.86 -19.93 10.08
N CYS A 8 25.11 -19.24 9.23
CA CYS A 8 23.81 -18.72 9.59
C CYS A 8 22.78 -19.85 9.77
N VAL A 9 21.71 -19.62 10.53
CA VAL A 9 20.64 -20.63 10.73
C VAL A 9 20.03 -21.10 9.39
N PRO A 10 19.62 -20.20 8.46
CA PRO A 10 19.12 -20.63 7.15
C PRO A 10 20.12 -21.48 6.36
N CYS A 11 21.41 -21.16 6.45
CA CYS A 11 22.47 -21.84 5.73
C CYS A 11 22.63 -23.30 6.20
N ILE A 12 22.43 -23.56 7.49
CA ILE A 12 22.42 -24.92 8.05
C ILE A 12 21.14 -25.65 7.62
N ILE A 13 19.99 -24.98 7.73
CA ILE A 13 18.68 -25.57 7.36
C ILE A 13 18.65 -25.98 5.89
N ASN A 14 19.17 -25.13 5.00
CA ASN A 14 19.22 -25.36 3.56
C ASN A 14 20.35 -26.30 3.12
N GLY A 15 21.21 -26.74 4.05
CA GLY A 15 22.33 -27.65 3.76
C GLY A 15 23.46 -27.01 2.96
N GLU A 16 23.57 -25.68 3.01
CA GLU A 16 24.64 -24.93 2.36
C GLU A 16 25.94 -24.95 3.16
N HIS A 17 25.86 -25.24 4.46
CA HIS A 17 27.03 -25.43 5.31
C HIS A 17 27.51 -26.88 5.26
N LYS A 18 28.69 -27.09 4.68
CA LYS A 18 29.39 -28.38 4.59
C LYS A 18 30.83 -28.22 5.04
N LEU A 19 31.54 -29.34 5.26
CA LEU A 19 32.98 -29.32 5.55
C LEU A 19 33.78 -28.56 4.48
N ASP A 20 33.45 -28.79 3.20
CA ASP A 20 34.15 -28.21 2.06
C ASP A 20 33.65 -26.79 1.69
N GLN A 21 32.43 -26.43 2.10
CA GLN A 21 31.79 -25.15 1.80
C GLN A 21 31.26 -24.53 3.08
N LYS A 22 32.10 -23.68 3.69
CA LYS A 22 31.84 -23.05 4.97
C LYS A 22 31.08 -21.74 4.76
N CYS A 23 29.93 -21.60 5.42
CA CYS A 23 29.26 -20.30 5.47
C CYS A 23 29.86 -19.46 6.61
N HIS A 24 30.24 -18.22 6.30
CA HIS A 24 30.81 -17.30 7.28
C HIS A 24 29.83 -16.16 7.54
N LYS A 25 29.04 -16.27 8.62
CA LYS A 25 28.27 -15.14 9.12
C LYS A 25 29.14 -14.28 10.04
N ARG A 26 29.11 -12.95 9.83
CA ARG A 26 29.89 -11.98 10.62
C ARG A 26 28.94 -11.02 11.34
N GLY A 27 28.65 -11.31 12.61
CA GLY A 27 27.78 -10.47 13.44
C GLY A 27 26.41 -10.24 12.79
N ASN A 28 26.03 -8.97 12.65
CA ASN A 28 24.72 -8.57 12.11
C ASN A 28 24.68 -8.46 10.58
N LEU A 29 25.78 -8.69 9.87
CA LEU A 29 25.80 -8.65 8.42
C LEU A 29 25.28 -9.99 7.85
N PRO A 30 24.51 -9.96 6.75
CA PRO A 30 24.09 -11.17 6.05
C PRO A 30 25.33 -11.89 5.49
N CYS A 31 25.30 -13.21 5.51
CA CYS A 31 26.37 -13.99 4.89
C CYS A 31 26.27 -13.92 3.35
N ALA A 32 27.36 -14.27 2.66
CA ALA A 32 27.43 -14.23 1.20
C ALA A 32 26.34 -15.08 0.50
N LYS A 33 25.86 -16.13 1.16
CA LYS A 33 24.80 -17.00 0.64
C LYS A 33 23.40 -16.42 0.82
N CYS A 34 23.14 -15.74 1.93
CA CYS A 34 21.83 -15.15 2.21
C CYS A 34 21.57 -13.84 1.47
N GLN A 35 22.57 -13.22 0.82
CA GLN A 35 22.41 -12.04 -0.08
C GLN A 35 21.38 -10.99 0.39
N ASN A 36 21.49 -10.55 1.65
CA ASN A 36 20.59 -9.56 2.28
C ASN A 36 19.16 -10.01 2.63
N GLN A 37 18.88 -11.31 2.67
CA GLN A 37 17.67 -11.81 3.32
C GLN A 37 17.69 -11.39 4.81
N GLY A 38 16.64 -10.69 5.25
CA GLY A 38 16.41 -10.31 6.66
C GLY A 38 16.38 -11.51 7.61
N ASP A 39 16.34 -12.71 7.03
CA ASP A 39 16.20 -14.00 7.70
C ASP A 39 17.56 -14.63 8.02
N CYS A 40 18.67 -13.98 7.63
CA CYS A 40 20.00 -14.41 8.01
C CYS A 40 20.15 -14.22 9.53
N LEU A 41 19.81 -15.24 10.32
CA LEU A 41 19.91 -15.24 11.78
C LEU A 41 21.18 -15.94 12.26
N MET A 42 21.73 -15.45 13.39
CA MET A 42 22.83 -16.13 14.06
C MET A 42 22.28 -17.33 14.82
N ILE A 43 23.09 -18.37 14.97
CA ILE A 43 22.71 -19.52 15.79
C ILE A 43 22.52 -19.03 17.24
N PRO A 44 21.40 -19.35 17.89
CA PRO A 44 21.16 -18.96 19.28
C PRO A 44 22.12 -19.62 20.26
N ALA A 45 22.40 -18.95 21.38
CA ALA A 45 23.33 -19.43 22.40
C ALA A 45 22.94 -20.79 23.02
N GLU A 46 21.66 -21.17 22.98
CA GLU A 46 21.19 -22.48 23.45
C GLU A 46 21.73 -23.67 22.64
N PHE A 47 22.31 -23.40 21.47
CA PHE A 47 22.97 -24.38 20.60
C PHE A 47 24.50 -24.31 20.65
N ASP A 48 25.09 -23.50 21.53
CA ASP A 48 26.55 -23.26 21.58
C ASP A 48 27.36 -24.56 21.79
N ARG A 49 26.78 -25.57 22.47
CA ARG A 49 27.45 -26.85 22.74
C ARG A 49 27.56 -27.70 21.48
N GLU A 50 26.46 -27.82 20.74
CA GLU A 50 26.38 -28.53 19.47
C GLU A 50 27.26 -27.86 18.43
N VAL A 51 27.24 -26.54 18.42
CA VAL A 51 28.12 -25.70 17.61
C VAL A 51 29.60 -25.94 17.94
N ALA A 52 29.97 -25.95 19.22
CA ALA A 52 31.35 -26.22 19.64
C ALA A 52 31.81 -27.63 19.23
N SER A 53 30.92 -28.63 19.35
CA SER A 53 31.18 -30.01 18.89
C SER A 53 31.46 -30.07 17.39
N LEU A 54 30.65 -29.37 16.58
CA LEU A 54 30.85 -29.29 15.14
C LEU A 54 32.16 -28.59 14.76
N ILE A 55 32.54 -27.52 15.45
CA ILE A 55 33.84 -26.86 15.23
C ILE A 55 34.99 -27.80 15.55
N GLN A 56 34.87 -28.58 16.63
CA GLN A 56 35.91 -29.52 17.02
C GLN A 56 36.07 -30.60 15.94
N LEU A 57 34.96 -31.20 15.47
CA LEU A 57 34.98 -32.18 14.38
C LEU A 57 35.54 -31.59 13.07
N GLN A 58 35.28 -30.31 12.80
CA GLN A 58 35.88 -29.60 11.66
C GLN A 58 37.40 -29.48 11.80
N ARG A 59 37.90 -29.13 12.99
CA ARG A 59 39.35 -29.06 13.24
C ARG A 59 40.01 -30.43 13.11
N GLU A 60 39.39 -31.47 13.67
CA GLU A 60 39.87 -32.84 13.55
C GLU A 60 39.91 -33.32 12.10
N PHE A 61 38.92 -32.92 11.28
CA PHE A 61 38.92 -33.18 9.84
C PHE A 61 40.02 -32.41 9.10
N ASP A 62 40.18 -31.11 9.39
CA ASP A 62 41.20 -30.25 8.76
C ASP A 62 42.64 -30.71 9.13
N GLU A 63 42.83 -31.33 10.32
CA GLU A 63 44.10 -31.88 10.81
C GLU A 63 44.33 -33.36 10.44
N ALA A 64 43.33 -34.04 9.86
CA ALA A 64 43.42 -35.47 9.54
C ALA A 64 44.41 -35.74 8.40
N LEU A 65 45.55 -36.35 8.74
CA LEU A 65 46.55 -36.78 7.76
C LEU A 65 46.16 -38.07 7.01
N ASN A 66 45.20 -38.84 7.53
CA ASN A 66 44.77 -40.13 6.98
C ASN A 66 43.32 -40.05 6.49
N LEU A 67 43.09 -40.55 5.26
CA LEU A 67 41.76 -40.64 4.64
C LEU A 67 40.74 -41.38 5.51
N TYR A 68 41.15 -42.44 6.21
CA TYR A 68 40.24 -43.18 7.10
C TYR A 68 39.73 -42.33 8.27
N VAL A 69 40.62 -41.50 8.84
CA VAL A 69 40.27 -40.58 9.93
C VAL A 69 39.38 -39.46 9.38
N ALA A 70 39.70 -38.93 8.21
CA ALA A 70 38.89 -37.91 7.54
C ALA A 70 37.46 -38.41 7.22
N GLU A 71 37.31 -39.65 6.74
CA GLU A 71 36.00 -40.26 6.47
C GLU A 71 35.18 -40.49 7.76
N ALA A 72 35.84 -40.91 8.85
CA ALA A 72 35.19 -41.08 10.16
C ALA A 72 34.74 -39.73 10.75
N CYS A 73 35.56 -38.68 10.63
CA CYS A 73 35.23 -37.33 11.04
C CYS A 73 34.08 -36.75 10.19
N ARG A 74 34.10 -36.94 8.87
CA ARG A 74 33.01 -36.51 7.97
C ARG A 74 31.68 -37.16 8.35
N SER A 75 31.67 -38.48 8.56
CA SER A 75 30.48 -39.22 8.98
C SER A 75 29.93 -38.73 10.32
N SER A 76 30.83 -38.45 11.27
CA SER A 76 30.45 -37.94 12.60
C SER A 76 29.92 -36.50 12.53
N PHE A 77 30.55 -35.66 11.71
CA PHE A 77 30.14 -34.28 11.45
C PHE A 77 28.75 -34.22 10.82
N ASP A 78 28.49 -35.01 9.76
CA ASP A 78 27.20 -35.02 9.07
C ASP A 78 26.07 -35.44 10.01
N ARG A 79 26.32 -36.42 10.90
CA ARG A 79 25.35 -36.87 11.90
C ARG A 79 25.02 -35.78 12.92
N GLU A 80 26.04 -35.11 13.48
CA GLU A 80 25.80 -34.03 14.44
C GLU A 80 25.19 -32.79 13.78
N LEU A 81 25.55 -32.51 12.52
CA LEU A 81 24.98 -31.42 11.74
C LEU A 81 23.49 -31.64 11.48
N GLU A 82 23.07 -32.85 11.13
CA GLU A 82 21.65 -33.14 10.88
C GLU A 82 20.81 -33.02 12.17
N LYS A 83 21.36 -33.41 13.32
CA LYS A 83 20.71 -33.19 14.63
C LYS A 83 20.53 -31.69 14.93
N LEU A 84 21.58 -30.91 14.71
CA LEU A 84 21.53 -29.45 14.91
C LEU A 84 20.51 -28.81 13.96
N LYS A 85 20.53 -29.22 12.69
CA LYS A 85 19.62 -28.76 11.65
C LYS A 85 18.16 -28.98 12.00
N GLU A 86 17.80 -30.16 12.52
CA GLU A 86 16.41 -30.44 12.88
C GLU A 86 15.95 -29.57 14.06
N ARG A 87 16.78 -29.39 15.08
CA ARG A 87 16.43 -28.49 16.19
C ARG A 87 16.36 -27.03 15.77
N LEU A 88 17.28 -26.59 14.91
CA LEU A 88 17.26 -25.24 14.36
C LEU A 88 16.04 -24.99 13.48
N ARG A 89 15.52 -25.99 12.77
CA ARG A 89 14.26 -25.86 12.01
C ARG A 89 13.08 -25.57 12.91
N VAL A 90 12.94 -26.32 14.01
CA VAL A 90 11.86 -26.11 14.97
C VAL A 90 11.95 -24.71 15.58
N TRP A 91 13.15 -24.35 16.06
CA TRP A 91 13.42 -23.03 16.62
C TRP A 91 13.13 -21.90 15.61
N PHE A 92 13.61 -22.05 14.37
CA PHE A 92 13.45 -21.04 13.33
C PHE A 92 11.99 -20.84 12.92
N ALA A 93 11.19 -21.92 12.90
CA ALA A 93 9.76 -21.84 12.64
C ALA A 93 8.97 -21.15 13.77
N GLU A 94 9.38 -21.34 15.03
CA GLU A 94 8.80 -20.63 16.17
C GLU A 94 9.17 -19.15 16.17
N GLU A 95 10.44 -18.83 15.90
CA GLU A 95 10.91 -17.45 15.77
C GLU A 95 10.28 -16.72 14.59
N TRP A 96 10.01 -17.42 13.49
CA TRP A 96 9.27 -16.86 12.37
C TRP A 96 7.86 -16.47 12.78
N ARG A 97 7.12 -17.39 13.40
CA ARG A 97 5.76 -17.11 13.92
C ARG A 97 5.76 -15.96 14.91
N ARG A 98 6.73 -15.91 15.82
CA ARG A 98 6.85 -14.81 16.79
C ARG A 98 7.03 -13.46 16.09
N ARG A 99 7.89 -13.38 15.07
CA ARG A 99 8.09 -12.14 14.29
C ARG A 99 6.84 -11.73 13.51
N GLU A 100 6.17 -12.70 12.91
CA GLU A 100 4.93 -12.47 12.16
C GLU A 100 3.81 -11.96 13.09
N GLU A 101 3.64 -12.57 14.26
CA GLU A 101 2.69 -12.10 15.28
C GLU A 101 3.02 -10.68 15.78
N GLU A 102 4.30 -10.36 15.98
CA GLU A 102 4.73 -9.00 16.36
C GLU A 102 4.46 -7.98 15.24
N GLU A 103 4.66 -8.36 13.98
CA GLU A 103 4.38 -7.50 12.83
C GLU A 103 2.87 -7.26 12.68
N ILE A 104 2.06 -8.30 12.84
CA ILE A 104 0.59 -8.20 12.86
C ILE A 104 0.16 -7.26 13.97
N ARG A 105 0.65 -7.45 15.20
CA ARG A 105 0.32 -6.57 16.34
C ARG A 105 0.69 -5.11 16.07
N ARG A 106 1.84 -4.88 15.42
CA ARG A 106 2.28 -3.52 15.05
C ARG A 106 1.32 -2.88 14.03
N LYS A 107 0.92 -3.64 13.00
CA LYS A 107 -0.03 -3.18 11.97
C LYS A 107 -1.42 -2.92 12.57
N GLU A 108 -1.88 -3.77 13.48
CA GLU A 108 -3.15 -3.57 14.17
C GLU A 108 -3.15 -2.29 15.04
N GLU A 109 -2.05 -2.02 15.74
CA GLU A 109 -1.90 -0.82 16.55
C GLU A 109 -1.81 0.46 15.70
N GLU A 110 -1.14 0.39 14.55
CA GLU A 110 -1.10 1.48 13.57
C GLU A 110 -2.50 1.75 12.98
N ALA A 111 -3.21 0.70 12.54
CA ALA A 111 -4.58 0.80 12.05
C ALA A 111 -5.55 1.35 13.10
N ARG A 112 -5.37 0.99 14.39
CA ARG A 112 -6.17 1.55 15.49
C ARG A 112 -5.95 3.07 15.61
N ARG A 113 -4.69 3.52 15.56
CA ARG A 113 -4.35 4.95 15.62
C ARG A 113 -4.90 5.71 14.42
N GLU A 114 -4.81 5.14 13.22
CA GLU A 114 -5.39 5.72 12.02
C GLU A 114 -6.91 5.81 12.10
N ALA A 115 -7.59 4.78 12.59
CA ALA A 115 -9.05 4.79 12.76
C ALA A 115 -9.50 5.82 13.80
N GLU A 116 -8.75 6.03 14.88
CA GLU A 116 -9.02 7.07 15.86
C GLU A 116 -8.81 8.48 15.27
N ALA A 117 -7.73 8.68 14.51
CA ALA A 117 -7.46 9.93 13.81
C ALA A 117 -8.56 10.26 12.77
N GLN A 118 -9.02 9.26 12.01
CA GLN A 118 -10.12 9.43 11.05
C GLN A 118 -11.44 9.80 11.75
N LYS A 119 -11.75 9.17 12.88
CA LYS A 119 -12.96 9.50 13.67
C LYS A 119 -12.90 10.91 14.24
N LEU A 120 -11.75 11.38 14.68
CA LEU A 120 -11.55 12.75 15.14
C LEU A 120 -11.74 13.74 13.98
N ALA A 121 -11.09 13.49 12.84
CA ALA A 121 -11.22 14.32 11.64
C ALA A 121 -12.65 14.34 11.07
N GLU A 122 -13.42 13.26 11.21
CA GLU A 122 -14.83 13.24 10.82
C GLU A 122 -15.71 14.06 11.77
N LYS A 123 -15.48 13.97 13.08
CA LYS A 123 -16.19 14.79 14.07
C LYS A 123 -15.92 16.28 13.87
N GLU A 124 -14.66 16.67 13.63
CA GLU A 124 -14.31 18.06 13.36
C GLU A 124 -15.01 18.58 12.10
N ARG A 125 -15.03 17.79 11.01
CA ARG A 125 -15.79 18.14 9.79
C ARG A 125 -17.29 18.28 10.05
N GLN A 126 -17.88 17.38 10.83
CA GLN A 126 -19.30 17.48 11.20
C GLN A 126 -19.59 18.75 12.02
N GLU A 127 -18.70 19.12 12.95
CA GLU A 127 -18.84 20.35 13.72
C GLU A 127 -18.72 21.61 12.86
N GLU A 128 -17.78 21.64 11.91
CA GLU A 128 -17.63 22.72 10.94
C GLU A 128 -18.86 22.86 10.06
N GLU A 129 -19.39 21.76 9.53
CA GLU A 129 -20.65 21.76 8.77
C GLU A 129 -21.82 22.32 9.58
N LEU A 130 -21.93 21.93 10.86
CA LEU A 130 -22.96 22.44 11.77
C LEU A 130 -22.77 23.93 12.07
N ARG A 131 -21.53 24.42 12.18
CA ARG A 131 -21.24 25.86 12.32
C ARG A 131 -21.65 26.61 11.07
N HIS A 132 -21.28 26.12 9.89
CA HIS A 132 -21.64 26.73 8.61
C HIS A 132 -23.17 26.75 8.41
N LYS A 133 -23.88 25.66 8.73
CA LYS A 133 -25.35 25.61 8.69
C LYS A 133 -25.97 26.62 9.66
N ARG A 134 -25.43 26.77 10.87
CA ARG A 134 -25.90 27.77 11.84
C ARG A 134 -25.73 29.20 11.32
N GLN A 135 -24.54 29.54 10.82
CA GLN A 135 -24.27 30.85 10.20
C GLN A 135 -25.23 31.14 9.05
N ARG A 136 -25.48 30.14 8.17
CA ARG A 136 -26.44 30.29 7.08
C ARG A 136 -27.87 30.52 7.58
N MET A 137 -28.29 29.84 8.64
CA MET A 137 -29.63 30.02 9.23
C MET A 137 -29.77 31.39 9.90
N GLU A 138 -28.73 31.88 10.57
CA GLU A 138 -28.69 33.22 11.15
C GLU A 138 -28.77 34.29 10.07
N ALA A 139 -27.95 34.20 9.02
CA ALA A 139 -28.01 35.10 7.87
C ALA A 139 -29.38 35.11 7.17
N LEU A 140 -30.03 33.93 7.03
CA LEU A 140 -31.38 33.83 6.49
C LEU A 140 -32.42 34.51 7.40
N ARG A 141 -32.28 34.38 8.73
CA ARG A 141 -33.17 35.06 9.68
C ARG A 141 -33.01 36.58 9.58
N GLU A 142 -31.78 37.07 9.55
CA GLU A 142 -31.48 38.50 9.38
C GLU A 142 -32.08 39.04 8.07
N TYR A 143 -31.91 38.31 6.96
CA TYR A 143 -32.51 38.68 5.68
C TYR A 143 -34.04 38.76 5.74
N LEU A 144 -34.70 37.80 6.39
CA LEU A 144 -36.16 37.79 6.51
C LEU A 144 -36.68 38.94 7.38
N VAL A 145 -35.97 39.29 8.46
CA VAL A 145 -36.31 40.45 9.29
C VAL A 145 -36.20 41.73 8.47
N LEU A 146 -35.08 41.94 7.77
CA LEU A 146 -34.86 43.09 6.89
C LEU A 146 -35.92 43.16 5.78
N LYS A 147 -36.29 42.01 5.20
CA LYS A 147 -37.36 41.95 4.19
C LYS A 147 -38.70 42.40 4.76
N GLY A 148 -39.04 41.96 5.98
CA GLY A 148 -40.25 42.40 6.68
C GLY A 148 -40.26 43.90 6.93
N GLU A 149 -39.14 44.47 7.39
CA GLU A 149 -39.00 45.92 7.58
C GLU A 149 -39.18 46.70 6.27
N ILE A 150 -38.65 46.19 5.15
CA ILE A 150 -38.82 46.80 3.82
C ILE A 150 -40.29 46.70 3.35
N GLU A 151 -40.92 45.54 3.51
CA GLU A 151 -42.34 45.32 3.16
C GLU A 151 -43.29 46.19 4.00
N ASP A 152 -42.96 46.44 5.28
CA ASP A 152 -43.74 47.34 6.15
C ASP A 152 -43.50 48.83 5.81
N ALA A 153 -42.28 49.20 5.39
CA ALA A 153 -41.92 50.57 5.03
C ALA A 153 -42.41 50.98 3.61
N THR A 154 -42.57 50.01 2.71
CA THR A 154 -43.06 50.24 1.35
C THR A 154 -44.43 49.57 1.17
N PRO A 155 -45.55 50.33 1.19
CA PRO A 155 -46.86 49.73 0.97
C PRO A 155 -46.86 49.03 -0.40
N PRO A 156 -47.42 47.82 -0.51
CA PRO A 156 -47.38 47.07 -1.75
C PRO A 156 -48.07 47.89 -2.83
N GLU A 157 -47.31 48.36 -3.82
CA GLU A 157 -47.91 48.81 -5.08
C GLU A 157 -48.69 47.61 -5.62
N ARG A 158 -50.02 47.73 -5.65
CA ARG A 158 -50.87 46.78 -6.34
C ARG A 158 -50.53 46.87 -7.82
N VAL A 159 -49.51 46.13 -8.24
CA VAL A 159 -49.27 45.85 -9.64
C VAL A 159 -50.45 44.97 -10.06
N THR A 160 -51.49 45.60 -10.61
CA THR A 160 -52.50 44.91 -11.39
C THR A 160 -51.77 44.29 -12.58
N ILE A 161 -51.35 43.04 -12.42
CA ILE A 161 -50.95 42.21 -13.55
C ILE A 161 -52.23 42.03 -14.36
N VAL A 162 -52.44 42.90 -15.35
CA VAL A 162 -53.38 42.64 -16.42
C VAL A 162 -52.72 41.50 -17.20
N PRO A 163 -53.27 40.27 -17.20
CA PRO A 163 -52.76 39.23 -18.05
C PRO A 163 -53.11 39.65 -19.47
N VAL A 164 -52.20 40.36 -20.14
CA VAL A 164 -52.24 40.46 -21.59
C VAL A 164 -51.83 39.08 -22.08
N PRO A 165 -52.72 38.30 -22.74
CA PRO A 165 -52.29 37.07 -23.37
C PRO A 165 -51.35 37.47 -24.51
N LEU A 166 -50.06 37.41 -24.24
CA LEU A 166 -49.04 37.42 -25.28
C LEU A 166 -49.18 36.09 -26.03
N GLN A 167 -50.03 36.06 -27.05
CA GLN A 167 -49.96 35.05 -28.10
C GLN A 167 -48.68 35.30 -28.89
N VAL A 168 -47.54 34.88 -28.34
CA VAL A 168 -46.27 34.85 -29.07
C VAL A 168 -46.25 33.54 -29.84
N SER A 169 -46.76 33.56 -31.08
CA SER A 169 -46.41 32.52 -32.05
C SER A 169 -44.97 32.78 -32.49
N VAL A 170 -44.00 32.27 -31.75
CA VAL A 170 -42.60 32.31 -32.16
C VAL A 170 -42.43 31.29 -33.31
N PRO A 171 -42.11 31.72 -34.54
CA PRO A 171 -41.86 30.79 -35.64
C PRO A 171 -40.65 29.92 -35.29
N GLY A 172 -40.78 28.59 -35.41
CA GLY A 172 -39.70 27.65 -35.14
C GLY A 172 -39.63 27.07 -33.72
N VAL A 173 -40.58 27.41 -32.82
CA VAL A 173 -40.71 26.70 -31.53
C VAL A 173 -41.15 25.25 -31.76
N GLU A 174 -41.95 24.99 -32.79
CA GLU A 174 -42.31 23.62 -33.18
C GLU A 174 -41.08 22.81 -33.61
N ASP A 175 -40.14 23.43 -34.33
CA ASP A 175 -38.87 22.80 -34.73
C ASP A 175 -37.93 22.57 -33.54
N LEU A 176 -37.88 23.52 -32.60
CA LEU A 176 -37.11 23.37 -31.36
C LEU A 176 -37.70 22.30 -30.45
N LEU A 177 -39.03 22.24 -30.32
CA LEU A 177 -39.74 21.19 -29.58
C LEU A 177 -39.55 19.84 -30.26
N ALA A 178 -39.62 19.76 -31.59
CA ALA A 178 -39.35 18.54 -32.33
C ALA A 178 -37.90 18.06 -32.13
N ARG A 179 -36.92 18.98 -32.14
CA ARG A 179 -35.52 18.66 -31.80
C ARG A 179 -35.33 18.22 -30.36
N LEU A 180 -36.07 18.83 -29.43
CA LEU A 180 -36.02 18.47 -28.01
C LEU A 180 -36.60 17.07 -27.80
N VAL A 181 -37.73 16.76 -28.43
CA VAL A 181 -38.34 15.42 -28.44
C VAL A 181 -37.38 14.40 -29.05
N GLN A 182 -36.79 14.69 -30.22
CA GLN A 182 -35.78 13.81 -30.83
C GLN A 182 -34.55 13.60 -29.94
N SER A 183 -34.09 14.63 -29.22
CA SER A 183 -32.97 14.52 -28.29
C SER A 183 -33.32 13.67 -27.05
N GLN A 184 -34.56 13.77 -26.58
CA GLN A 184 -35.06 12.96 -25.46
C GLN A 184 -35.24 11.50 -25.88
N GLU A 185 -35.76 11.23 -27.08
CA GLU A 185 -35.87 9.89 -27.64
C GLU A 185 -34.49 9.25 -27.85
N ALA A 186 -33.49 10.02 -28.32
CA ALA A 186 -32.12 9.56 -28.47
C ALA A 186 -31.46 9.22 -27.11
N LEU A 187 -31.70 10.05 -26.09
CA LEU A 187 -31.23 9.78 -24.72
C LEU A 187 -31.88 8.53 -24.14
N ILE A 188 -33.20 8.36 -24.31
CA ILE A 188 -33.90 7.15 -23.87
C ILE A 188 -33.33 5.91 -24.57
N ALA A 189 -33.08 5.96 -25.87
CA ALA A 189 -32.46 4.85 -26.60
C ALA A 189 -31.03 4.55 -26.13
N ALA A 190 -30.24 5.57 -25.81
CA ALA A 190 -28.89 5.40 -25.26
C ALA A 190 -28.91 4.76 -23.87
N VAL A 191 -29.83 5.18 -23.01
CA VAL A 191 -30.04 4.58 -21.68
C VAL A 191 -30.47 3.13 -21.81
N HIS A 192 -31.39 2.79 -22.73
CA HIS A 192 -31.80 1.40 -22.96
C HIS A 192 -30.62 0.52 -23.41
N ARG A 193 -29.75 1.02 -24.30
CA ARG A 193 -28.53 0.29 -24.69
C ARG A 193 -27.57 0.11 -23.51
N GLN A 194 -27.43 1.11 -22.64
CA GLN A 194 -26.62 0.96 -21.44
C GLN A 194 -27.22 -0.05 -20.46
N THR A 195 -28.54 -0.06 -20.27
CA THR A 195 -29.19 -1.06 -19.42
C THR A 195 -29.10 -2.46 -20.00
N ASP A 196 -29.15 -2.62 -21.32
CA ASP A 196 -28.96 -3.92 -21.98
C ASP A 196 -27.51 -4.42 -21.85
N VAL A 197 -26.53 -3.53 -21.99
CA VAL A 197 -25.11 -3.84 -21.73
C VAL A 197 -24.92 -4.23 -20.27
N ILE A 198 -25.51 -3.48 -19.34
CA ILE A 198 -25.45 -3.79 -17.90
C ILE A 198 -26.12 -5.15 -17.61
N ALA A 199 -27.31 -5.41 -18.14
CA ALA A 199 -28.00 -6.69 -17.98
C ALA A 199 -27.20 -7.86 -18.57
N SER A 200 -26.55 -7.66 -19.72
CA SER A 200 -25.65 -8.66 -20.31
C SER A 200 -24.38 -8.88 -19.47
N SER A 201 -23.86 -7.84 -18.83
CA SER A 201 -22.69 -7.94 -17.95
C SER A 201 -23.03 -8.67 -16.64
N TYR A 202 -24.22 -8.45 -16.08
CA TYR A 202 -24.71 -9.22 -14.93
C TYR A 202 -25.06 -10.67 -15.30
N GLY A 203 -25.53 -10.92 -16.52
CA GLY A 203 -25.73 -12.28 -17.06
C GLY A 203 -24.41 -13.04 -17.29
N TYR A 204 -23.35 -12.35 -17.72
CA TYR A 204 -22.00 -12.91 -17.78
C TYR A 204 -21.46 -13.24 -16.38
N CYS A 205 -21.77 -12.42 -15.39
CA CYS A 205 -21.36 -12.64 -14.00
C CYS A 205 -22.15 -13.77 -13.31
N ALA A 206 -23.39 -14.05 -13.74
CA ALA A 206 -24.23 -15.12 -13.20
C ALA A 206 -23.85 -16.53 -13.71
N ASN A 207 -23.10 -16.62 -14.81
CA ASN A 207 -22.55 -17.89 -15.32
C ASN A 207 -21.09 -18.13 -14.88
N CYS A 208 -20.51 -17.24 -14.08
CA CYS A 208 -19.22 -17.46 -13.43
C CYS A 208 -19.43 -18.17 -12.09
N ASP A 209 -19.98 -19.38 -12.13
CA ASP A 209 -19.73 -20.36 -11.09
C ASP A 209 -18.22 -20.65 -11.11
N ILE A 210 -17.53 -20.09 -10.11
CA ILE A 210 -16.14 -20.37 -9.80
C ILE A 210 -16.06 -21.85 -9.41
N GLN A 211 -15.70 -22.71 -10.36
CA GLN A 211 -15.08 -23.98 -10.03
C GLN A 211 -13.61 -23.75 -9.68
N PRO A 212 -13.13 -24.25 -8.52
CA PRO A 212 -11.71 -24.23 -8.23
C PRO A 212 -11.03 -25.37 -9.00
N ASP A 213 -9.84 -25.06 -9.51
CA ASP A 213 -8.77 -26.00 -9.82
C ASP A 213 -8.86 -26.77 -11.16
N GLN A 214 -8.06 -26.36 -12.16
CA GLN A 214 -6.90 -27.14 -12.61
C GLN A 214 -6.15 -26.38 -13.72
N GLY A 215 -4.82 -26.44 -13.62
CA GLY A 215 -3.90 -25.54 -14.29
C GLY A 215 -3.86 -25.62 -15.80
N ASP A 216 -3.55 -24.48 -16.40
CA ASP A 216 -2.90 -24.45 -17.70
C ASP A 216 -1.86 -23.34 -17.76
N LYS A 217 -0.60 -23.76 -17.93
CA LYS A 217 0.58 -22.90 -17.94
C LYS A 217 0.65 -22.18 -19.28
N ARG A 218 0.28 -20.90 -19.33
CA ARG A 218 0.70 -20.04 -20.46
C ARG A 218 2.08 -19.47 -20.16
N LYS A 219 3.09 -20.02 -20.83
CA LYS A 219 4.40 -19.38 -21.02
C LYS A 219 4.16 -18.05 -21.73
N ARG A 220 4.71 -16.97 -21.16
CA ARG A 220 4.84 -15.68 -21.82
C ARG A 220 6.26 -15.64 -22.34
N ASP A 221 6.42 -15.68 -23.66
CA ASP A 221 7.68 -15.41 -24.33
C ASP A 221 7.83 -13.88 -24.38
N ASP A 222 8.75 -13.35 -23.57
CA ASP A 222 9.09 -11.93 -23.54
C ASP A 222 10.30 -11.68 -24.46
N GLU A 223 10.05 -11.51 -25.76
CA GLU A 223 10.95 -10.81 -26.69
C GLU A 223 10.11 -9.98 -27.67
N GLU A 224 10.11 -8.66 -27.47
CA GLU A 224 10.25 -7.58 -28.48
C GLU A 224 9.64 -6.25 -27.99
N ASP A 225 10.54 -5.28 -27.85
CA ASP A 225 10.40 -3.85 -28.14
C ASP A 225 9.28 -3.01 -27.50
N VAL A 226 9.63 -2.37 -26.39
CA VAL A 226 9.12 -1.02 -26.06
C VAL A 226 10.30 -0.06 -26.01
N GLN A 227 10.60 0.54 -27.16
CA GLN A 227 11.36 1.79 -27.23
C GLN A 227 10.42 2.98 -26.96
N GLY A 228 10.84 3.87 -26.05
CA GLY A 228 10.26 5.18 -25.77
C GLY A 228 9.56 5.21 -24.40
N ASP A 229 9.87 6.09 -23.44
CA ASP A 229 10.60 7.35 -23.48
C ASP A 229 10.95 7.72 -22.02
N GLU A 230 12.20 7.51 -21.59
CA GLU A 230 12.70 7.96 -20.28
C GLU A 230 14.04 8.70 -20.47
N LYS A 231 13.98 9.94 -20.98
CA LYS A 231 15.10 10.89 -20.85
C LYS A 231 14.63 12.34 -20.62
N ARG A 232 14.46 12.70 -19.35
CA ARG A 232 14.72 14.03 -18.74
C ARG A 232 14.65 13.80 -17.22
N PHE A 233 15.64 14.00 -16.38
CA PHE A 233 16.88 14.78 -16.40
C PHE A 233 17.76 14.16 -15.30
N ARG A 234 19.04 13.88 -15.55
CA ARG A 234 20.04 13.71 -14.49
C ARG A 234 21.17 14.69 -14.75
N ALA A 235 21.60 15.31 -13.66
CA ALA A 235 22.41 16.51 -13.53
C ALA A 235 23.87 16.36 -13.94
N GLU A 236 24.56 17.50 -14.00
CA GLU A 236 25.97 17.83 -13.71
C GLU A 236 26.28 19.12 -14.51
N ASP A 237 26.91 20.20 -14.05
CA ASP A 237 27.50 20.68 -12.81
C ASP A 237 27.76 22.20 -13.03
N GLY A 238 27.86 23.01 -11.97
CA GLY A 238 28.50 24.33 -12.07
C GLY A 238 27.87 25.47 -11.26
N GLU A 239 28.20 25.50 -9.97
CA GLU A 239 28.38 26.64 -9.05
C GLU A 239 27.73 28.01 -9.35
N ALA A 240 26.90 28.51 -8.42
CA ALA A 240 27.16 29.72 -7.61
C ALA A 240 25.94 30.10 -6.75
N ASP A 241 26.11 29.94 -5.44
CA ASP A 241 25.85 30.89 -4.35
C ASP A 241 24.63 31.85 -4.34
N LEU A 242 24.16 32.05 -3.10
CA LEU A 242 23.32 33.11 -2.53
C LEU A 242 21.80 32.98 -2.62
N GLY A 243 21.21 32.83 -1.42
CA GLY A 243 20.24 33.84 -1.00
C GLY A 243 18.88 33.30 -0.57
N SER A 244 18.73 33.18 0.74
CA SER A 244 17.47 33.05 1.47
C SER A 244 16.31 33.87 0.89
N SER A 245 15.11 33.30 0.88
CA SER A 245 13.91 34.09 1.14
C SER A 245 12.95 33.27 2.00
N ALA A 246 13.14 33.42 3.31
CA ALA A 246 12.07 33.24 4.28
C ALA A 246 10.92 34.18 3.90
N MET A 247 9.71 33.64 3.79
CA MET A 247 8.50 34.45 3.69
C MET A 247 8.09 34.78 5.13
N ASP A 248 8.57 35.92 5.63
CA ASP A 248 8.10 36.54 6.86
C ASP A 248 6.64 36.98 6.69
N LEU A 249 5.76 36.36 7.48
CA LEU A 249 4.42 36.88 7.77
C LEU A 249 4.52 37.74 9.02
N SER A 250 4.74 39.05 8.85
CA SER A 250 4.43 40.00 9.92
C SER A 250 4.07 41.40 9.39
N GLN A 251 2.91 41.84 9.88
CA GLN A 251 2.55 43.23 10.22
C GLN A 251 2.48 44.28 9.10
N ASN A 252 1.26 44.50 8.61
CA ASN A 252 0.83 45.83 8.20
C ASN A 252 0.23 46.55 9.40
N THR A 253 0.99 47.49 9.93
CA THR A 253 0.51 48.60 10.76
C THR A 253 0.40 49.86 9.90
N GLU A 254 -0.68 50.62 10.16
CA GLU A 254 -0.91 52.05 9.84
C GLU A 254 -1.44 52.41 8.45
N LEU A 255 -2.77 52.62 8.39
CA LEU A 255 -3.39 53.97 8.31
C LEU A 255 -4.76 53.94 8.98
#